data_AF-A0A2N2XTJ6-F1
#
_entry.id   AF-A0A2N2XTJ6-F1
#
_cell.length_a   1.000
_cell.length_b   1.000
_cell.length_c   1.000
_cell.angle_alpha   90.00
_cell.angle_beta   90.00
_cell.angle_gamma   90.00
#
_symmetry.space_group_name_H-M   'P 1'
#
loop_
_entity.id
_entity.type
_entity.pdbx_description
1 polymer ?
#
loop_
_entity_poly.entity_id
_entity_poly.type
_entity_poly.pdbx_seq_one_letter_code
_entity_poly.pdbx_strand_id
1 'polypeptide(L)'
;MTKDTPEDFPGDLKGGAIASYLSRRKAKAFADNELPEDYLLITADTIVCIDNHVLNKPASPAEAVNMLKTLSGNQHTVYTGVTIRTKQK
;
A
#
# COMPACT_ATOMS: atom_id res chain seq x y z
N MET A 1 -3.07 8.77 -16.58
CA MET A 1 -3.28 9.71 -15.46
C MET A 1 -2.51 9.18 -14.26
N THR A 2 -1.74 10.04 -13.59
CA THR A 2 -0.99 9.67 -12.38
C THR A 2 -1.46 10.56 -11.24
N LYS A 3 -1.60 9.99 -10.05
CA LYS A 3 -1.97 10.70 -8.83
C LYS A 3 -0.92 10.39 -7.79
N ASP A 4 -0.24 11.41 -7.31
CA ASP A 4 0.58 11.26 -6.12
C ASP A 4 -0.35 11.17 -4.91
N THR A 5 -0.13 10.18 -4.06
CA THR A 5 -1.01 9.89 -2.92
C THR A 5 -0.12 9.65 -1.70
N PRO A 6 -0.36 10.36 -0.58
CA PRO A 6 0.45 10.17 0.61
C PRO A 6 0.34 8.72 1.14
N GLU A 7 1.48 8.17 1.57
CA GLU A 7 1.62 6.79 2.07
C GLU A 7 1.41 6.68 3.60
N ASP A 8 0.91 7.73 4.26
CA ASP A 8 0.59 7.69 5.68
C ASP A 8 -0.67 6.86 5.97
N PHE A 9 -0.76 6.32 7.19
CA PHE A 9 -1.92 5.54 7.64
C PHE A 9 -2.11 5.69 9.16
N PRO A 10 -3.35 5.50 9.67
CA PRO A 10 -3.63 5.54 11.10
C PRO A 10 -2.78 4.51 11.87
N GLY A 11 -2.21 4.92 13.00
CA GLY A 11 -1.25 4.10 13.76
C GLY A 11 -1.84 2.89 14.47
N ASP A 12 -3.16 2.79 14.56
CA ASP A 12 -3.89 1.64 15.10
C ASP A 12 -4.12 0.52 14.07
N LEU A 13 -3.93 0.79 12.77
CA LEU A 13 -4.04 -0.21 11.72
C LEU A 13 -2.85 -1.18 11.76
N LYS A 14 -3.13 -2.45 11.43
CA LYS A 14 -2.13 -3.52 11.42
C LYS A 14 -2.25 -4.42 10.19
N GLY A 15 -1.12 -4.94 9.71
CA GLY A 15 -1.05 -5.93 8.64
C GLY A 15 -1.91 -5.58 7.42
N GLY A 16 -2.74 -6.51 6.95
CA GLY A 16 -3.57 -6.33 5.77
C GLY A 16 -4.54 -5.14 5.80
N ALA A 17 -4.90 -4.63 6.99
CA ALA A 17 -5.74 -3.44 7.11
C ALA A 17 -5.04 -2.19 6.57
N ILE A 18 -3.72 -2.09 6.73
CA ILE A 18 -2.89 -0.98 6.22
C ILE A 18 -2.87 -1.02 4.68
N ALA A 19 -2.53 -2.16 4.08
CA ALA A 19 -2.50 -2.31 2.61
C ALA A 19 -3.88 -2.02 1.97
N SER A 20 -4.95 -2.50 2.63
CA SER A 20 -6.33 -2.22 2.21
C SER A 20 -6.71 -0.75 2.35
N TYR A 21 -6.19 -0.05 3.37
CA TYR A 21 -6.40 1.38 3.55
C TYR A 21 -5.67 2.19 2.47
N LEU A 22 -4.40 1.89 2.22
CA LEU A 22 -3.56 2.59 1.23
C LEU A 22 -4.05 2.37 -0.20
N SER A 23 -4.43 1.15 -0.58
CA SER A 23 -5.03 0.89 -1.90
C SER A 23 -6.33 1.66 -2.10
N ARG A 24 -7.18 1.76 -1.08
CA ARG A 24 -8.41 2.57 -1.10
C ARG A 24 -8.12 4.07 -1.21
N ARG A 25 -7.09 4.58 -0.51
CA ARG A 25 -6.66 5.98 -0.66
C ARG A 25 -6.25 6.29 -2.09
N LYS A 26 -5.46 5.41 -2.72
CA LYS A 26 -5.08 5.55 -4.13
C LYS A 26 -6.32 5.60 -5.04
N ALA A 27 -7.33 4.76 -4.78
CA ALA A 27 -8.56 4.77 -5.56
C ALA A 27 -9.34 6.08 -5.43
N LYS A 28 -9.39 6.65 -4.20
CA LYS A 28 -10.04 7.93 -3.89
C LYS A 28 -9.34 9.14 -4.50
N ALA A 29 -8.06 9.03 -4.86
CA ALA A 29 -7.32 10.12 -5.49
C ALA A 29 -7.79 10.42 -6.94
N PHE A 30 -8.52 9.48 -7.55
CA PHE A 30 -9.22 9.69 -8.81
C PHE A 30 -10.64 10.17 -8.50
N ALA A 31 -11.07 11.30 -9.04
CA ALA A 31 -12.46 11.75 -8.88
C ALA A 31 -13.37 11.08 -9.92
N ASP A 32 -14.67 10.99 -9.63
CA ASP A 32 -15.63 10.29 -10.52
C ASP A 32 -15.82 10.99 -11.87
N ASN A 33 -15.58 12.30 -11.94
CA ASN A 33 -15.58 13.06 -13.20
C ASN A 33 -14.29 12.88 -14.02
N GLU A 34 -13.24 12.28 -13.44
CA GLU A 34 -11.98 11.98 -14.13
C GLU A 34 -11.97 10.57 -14.74
N LEU A 35 -12.90 9.71 -14.32
CA LEU A 35 -13.02 8.34 -14.82
C LEU A 35 -14.10 8.27 -15.92
N PRO A 36 -13.76 7.80 -17.13
CA PRO A 36 -14.75 7.46 -18.14
C PRO A 36 -15.72 6.39 -17.63
N GLU A 37 -16.96 6.39 -18.16
CA GLU A 37 -18.03 5.48 -17.72
C GLU A 37 -17.69 3.99 -17.92
N ASP A 38 -16.92 3.68 -18.94
CA ASP A 38 -16.53 2.33 -19.37
C ASP A 38 -15.22 1.84 -18.74
N TYR A 39 -14.66 2.58 -17.77
CA TYR A 39 -13.38 2.26 -17.15
C TYR A 39 -13.55 1.53 -15.81
N LEU A 40 -12.75 0.47 -15.65
CA LEU A 40 -12.51 -0.19 -14.36
C LEU A 40 -11.22 0.36 -13.74
N LEU A 41 -11.33 1.08 -12.63
CA LEU A 41 -10.16 1.51 -11.87
C LEU A 41 -9.69 0.37 -10.96
N ILE A 42 -8.41 0.03 -11.07
CA ILE A 42 -7.72 -0.90 -10.17
C ILE A 42 -6.56 -0.16 -9.52
N THR A 43 -6.52 -0.14 -8.19
CA THR A 43 -5.39 0.36 -7.41
C THR A 43 -4.91 -0.71 -6.45
N ALA A 44 -3.62 -0.70 -6.14
CA ALA A 44 -3.03 -1.65 -5.23
C ALA A 44 -1.97 -1.00 -4.33
N ASP A 45 -1.75 -1.62 -3.18
CA ASP A 45 -0.67 -1.29 -2.27
C ASP A 45 -0.12 -2.56 -1.63
N THR A 46 1.19 -2.61 -1.40
CA THR A 46 1.87 -3.77 -0.83
C THR A 46 2.75 -3.33 0.32
N ILE A 47 2.62 -3.98 1.47
CA ILE A 47 3.48 -3.78 2.63
C ILE A 47 4.16 -5.07 3.04
N VAL A 48 5.31 -4.94 3.69
CA VAL A 48 6.04 -6.05 4.30
C VAL A 48 5.99 -5.88 5.82
N CYS A 49 5.60 -6.93 6.54
CA CYS A 49 5.52 -6.95 7.99
C CYS A 49 6.40 -8.07 8.57
N ILE A 50 7.19 -7.74 9.58
CA ILE A 50 7.96 -8.70 10.38
C ILE A 50 7.74 -8.38 11.87
N ASP A 51 7.43 -9.40 12.68
CA ASP A 51 7.15 -9.23 14.12
C ASP A 51 6.17 -8.09 14.46
N ASN A 52 5.06 -8.00 13.71
CA ASN A 52 4.05 -6.92 13.80
C ASN A 52 4.54 -5.49 13.47
N HIS A 53 5.75 -5.34 12.92
CA HIS A 53 6.29 -4.07 12.44
C HIS A 53 6.24 -3.98 10.92
N VAL A 54 5.79 -2.84 10.41
CA VAL A 54 5.82 -2.55 8.97
C VAL A 54 7.22 -2.07 8.59
N LEU A 55 7.81 -2.68 7.57
CA LEU A 55 9.05 -2.18 6.96
C LEU A 55 8.69 -1.17 5.86
N ASN A 56 8.97 0.10 6.11
CA ASN A 56 8.89 1.15 5.10
C ASN A 56 10.11 1.11 4.16
N LYS A 57 10.12 1.97 3.15
CA LYS A 57 11.30 2.15 2.27
C LYS A 57 12.49 2.60 3.12
N PRO A 58 13.69 2.00 2.95
CA PRO A 58 14.87 2.43 3.68
C PRO A 58 15.26 3.84 3.27
N ALA A 59 15.63 4.69 4.23
CA ALA A 59 16.11 6.05 3.99
C ALA A 59 17.59 6.09 3.56
N SER A 60 18.32 4.99 3.73
CA SER A 60 19.74 4.91 3.35
C SER A 60 20.17 3.48 2.97
N PRO A 61 21.31 3.32 2.26
CA PRO A 61 21.89 2.00 2.00
C PRO A 61 22.22 1.22 3.28
N ALA A 62 22.67 1.90 4.35
CA ALA A 62 22.96 1.27 5.62
C ALA A 62 21.68 0.70 6.29
N GLU A 63 20.58 1.45 6.22
CA GLU A 63 19.27 0.98 6.69
C GLU A 63 18.76 -0.19 5.86
N ALA A 64 18.92 -0.15 4.53
CA ALA A 64 18.55 -1.24 3.65
C ALA A 64 19.30 -2.54 4.01
N VAL A 65 20.60 -2.47 4.30
CA VAL A 65 21.40 -3.62 4.76
C VAL A 65 20.85 -4.16 6.09
N ASN A 66 20.46 -3.28 7.03
CA ASN A 66 19.87 -3.71 8.30
C ASN A 66 18.49 -4.35 8.12
N MET A 67 17.64 -3.79 7.26
CA MET A 67 16.35 -4.39 6.90
C MET A 67 16.54 -5.79 6.30
N LEU A 68 17.46 -5.94 5.33
CA LEU A 68 17.75 -7.23 4.70
C LEU A 68 18.30 -8.26 5.71
N LYS A 69 19.16 -7.84 6.63
CA LYS A 69 19.64 -8.71 7.73
C LYS A 69 18.50 -9.14 8.65
N THR A 70 17.55 -8.24 8.94
CA THR A 70 16.36 -8.54 9.75
C THR A 70 15.45 -9.54 9.06
N LEU A 71 15.29 -9.43 7.73
CA LEU A 71 14.47 -10.36 6.93
C LEU A 71 15.16 -11.72 6.72
N SER A 72 16.48 -11.75 6.63
CA SER A 72 17.26 -12.96 6.34
C SER A 72 17.06 -14.03 7.41
N GLY A 73 16.60 -15.21 6.99
CA GLY A 73 16.35 -16.35 7.88
C GLY A 73 15.09 -16.22 8.75
N ASN A 74 14.34 -15.11 8.64
CA ASN A 74 13.12 -14.87 9.41
C ASN A 74 11.86 -14.89 8.54
N GLN A 75 10.78 -15.41 9.10
CA GLN A 75 9.47 -15.35 8.45
C GLN A 75 8.93 -13.91 8.52
N HIS A 76 8.44 -13.43 7.40
CA HIS A 76 7.75 -12.15 7.28
C HIS A 76 6.49 -12.35 6.46
N THR A 77 5.54 -11.42 6.60
CA THR A 77 4.27 -11.45 5.88
C THR A 77 4.20 -10.29 4.91
N VAL A 78 3.87 -10.58 3.65
CA VAL A 78 3.60 -9.58 2.62
C VAL A 78 2.10 -9.46 2.45
N TYR A 79 1.57 -8.25 2.62
CA TYR A 79 0.15 -7.97 2.41
C TYR A 79 -0.01 -7.10 1.17
N THR A 80 -0.83 -7.55 0.22
CA THR A 80 -1.26 -6.73 -0.91
C THR A 80 -2.75 -6.42 -0.78
N GLY A 81 -3.08 -5.13 -0.67
CA GLY A 81 -4.44 -4.63 -0.76
C GLY A 81 -4.74 -4.22 -2.19
N VAL A 82 -5.89 -4.64 -2.72
CA VAL A 82 -6.38 -4.25 -4.04
C VAL A 82 -7.75 -3.60 -3.89
N THR A 83 -7.94 -2.45 -4.53
CA THR A 83 -9.25 -1.78 -4.64
C THR A 83 -9.66 -1.77 -6.10
N ILE A 84 -10.88 -2.25 -6.35
CA ILE A 84 -11.50 -2.28 -7.67
C ILE A 84 -12.75 -1.39 -7.60
N ARG A 85 -12.88 -0.44 -8.53
CA ARG A 85 -14.08 0.39 -8.61
C ARG A 85 -14.37 0.83 -10.05
N THR A 86 -15.64 1.00 -10.33
CA THR A 86 -16.17 1.70 -11.51
C THR A 86 -16.77 3.03 -11.06
N LYS A 87 -17.08 3.90 -12.03
CA LYS A 87 -17.89 5.11 -11.74
C LYS A 87 -19.33 4.75 -11.37
N GLN A 88 -19.88 3.74 -12.04
CA GLN A 88 -21.21 3.20 -11.78
C GLN A 88 -21.15 2.11 -10.69
N LYS A 89 -22.25 1.95 -9.95
CA LYS A 89 -22.37 1.02 -8.81
C LYS A 89 -22.29 -0.45 -9.20
#